data_AF-A0A373B8I2-F1
#
_entry.id   AF-A0A373B8I2-F1
#
_cell.length_a   1.000
_cell.length_b   1.000
_cell.length_c   1.000
_cell.angle_alpha   90.00
_cell.angle_beta   90.00
_cell.angle_gamma   90.00
#
_symmetry.space_group_name_H-M   'P 1'
#
loop_
_entity.id
_entity.type
_entity.pdbx_description
1 polymer ?
#
loop_
_entity_poly.entity_id
_entity_poly.type
_entity_poly.pdbx_seq_one_letter_code
_entity_poly.pdbx_strand_id
1 'polypeptide(L)'
;MLNFLKKLFGLSEQHINASNVFEKQSVECLEEQSSYVIMPKIKNENLEESSLDELLWQLRSYDGYVRQSTLEQLQDCYETALFPALLFRLSDYVPINQKLAARHLQRWSQRPEFSRLCVDYFLDIAAIQKRIRVVTEVEELLLKEVANNKSYLQDTLISLQGELPRILLVYIKKYQWVEHDYLIELCKVAKDQIVRKFWLDFIIQTQSNHELMIELQTLKFRDVQYRLFDVLYHRGVLTTDDLIKLWHSHYLSIMDYAYFALRQCQFDFKEYFTQYSIDSLNRQQLKIRAFQWILWKGDLPHFFHIIEKMESQKVANALVLFALKQKNIKLNQYLEYFHSTQQIVSPSQFIKAKGYCDTQPTLDELKQYLCLVEGSLSFQQKLDLTQGYSLWDQLYWFVTQQKFIETEKDQQSFYYHLRCRLQFLSYETYPPRWTVLQKNEVKQHLPTFMKQYPEIFEDIGVRKILENI
;
A
#
# COMPACT_ATOMS: atom_id res chain seq x y z
N MET A 1 -11.84 11.74 7.59
CA MET A 1 -11.38 12.83 6.68
C MET A 1 -9.95 13.27 7.00
N LEU A 2 -9.60 13.63 8.26
CA LEU A 2 -8.23 14.02 8.64
C LEU A 2 -7.15 12.93 8.49
N ASN A 3 -7.46 11.66 8.82
CA ASN A 3 -6.47 10.56 8.73
C ASN A 3 -6.16 10.12 7.28
N PHE A 4 -7.01 10.46 6.32
CA PHE A 4 -6.76 10.20 4.89
C PHE A 4 -5.81 11.24 4.30
N LEU A 5 -5.90 12.49 4.77
CA LEU A 5 -4.98 13.58 4.40
C LEU A 5 -3.58 13.39 5.02
N LYS A 6 -3.47 12.89 6.26
CA LYS A 6 -2.17 12.56 6.89
C LYS A 6 -1.37 11.51 6.11
N LYS A 7 -2.06 10.55 5.47
CA LYS A 7 -1.44 9.49 4.66
C LYS A 7 -1.01 9.96 3.27
N LEU A 8 -1.63 11.03 2.74
CA LEU A 8 -1.27 11.64 1.45
C LEU A 8 -0.13 12.66 1.56
N PHE A 9 0.06 13.29 2.73
CA PHE A 9 1.04 14.36 2.92
C PHE A 9 2.24 14.03 3.82
N GLY A 10 2.43 12.77 4.22
CA GLY A 10 3.70 12.31 4.79
C GLY A 10 4.22 13.11 5.98
N LEU A 11 3.34 13.58 6.87
CA LEU A 11 3.73 14.11 8.17
C LEU A 11 3.62 12.98 9.19
N SER A 12 4.64 12.11 9.22
CA SER A 12 4.94 11.33 10.42
C SER A 12 5.89 12.14 11.28
N GLU A 13 5.46 12.50 12.49
CA GLU A 13 6.34 13.01 13.54
C GLU A 13 7.52 12.05 13.70
N GLN A 14 8.72 12.60 13.64
CA GLN A 14 9.97 11.89 13.86
C GLN A 14 10.07 11.52 15.35
N HIS A 15 9.81 10.25 15.66
CA HIS A 15 10.48 9.59 16.78
C HIS A 15 11.22 8.37 16.23
N ILE A 16 12.51 8.56 16.00
CA ILE A 16 13.46 7.47 15.75
C ILE A 16 13.58 6.71 17.06
N ASN A 17 12.92 5.55 17.15
CA ASN A 17 13.18 4.59 18.21
C ASN A 17 14.26 3.63 17.69
N ALA A 18 15.49 3.80 18.16
CA ALA A 18 16.71 3.18 17.63
C ALA A 18 16.83 1.66 17.90
N SER A 19 15.76 1.00 18.37
CA SER A 19 15.77 -0.41 18.77
C SER A 19 15.24 -1.40 17.72
N ASN A 20 14.58 -0.94 16.64
CA ASN A 20 13.92 -1.83 15.67
C ASN A 20 14.70 -2.07 14.36
N VAL A 21 15.97 -1.64 14.27
CA VAL A 21 16.83 -1.89 13.08
C VAL A 21 17.66 -3.17 13.23
N PHE A 22 17.65 -3.80 14.41
CA PHE A 22 18.39 -5.02 14.68
C PHE A 22 17.44 -6.18 14.98
N GLU A 23 16.74 -6.71 13.99
CA GLU A 23 16.30 -8.10 14.03
C GLU A 23 15.89 -8.61 12.63
N LYS A 24 16.62 -9.64 12.19
CA LYS A 24 16.37 -10.54 11.06
C LYS A 24 16.72 -10.06 9.64
N GLN A 25 17.88 -10.52 9.17
CA GLN A 25 17.97 -11.34 7.96
C GLN A 25 19.12 -12.35 8.13
N SER A 26 18.76 -13.54 8.59
CA SER A 26 19.58 -14.75 8.53
C SER A 26 19.43 -15.37 7.13
N VAL A 27 20.56 -15.51 6.44
CA VAL A 27 21.01 -16.68 5.65
C VAL A 27 19.91 -17.62 5.16
N GLU A 28 19.59 -17.60 3.85
CA GLU A 28 19.61 -18.76 2.91
C GLU A 28 18.86 -18.47 1.61
N CYS A 29 19.42 -19.00 0.51
CA CYS A 29 18.85 -19.22 -0.82
C CYS A 29 18.57 -18.00 -1.72
N LEU A 30 19.44 -17.80 -2.71
CA LEU A 30 19.10 -17.89 -4.13
C LEU A 30 20.40 -17.86 -4.97
N GLU A 31 20.85 -19.04 -5.36
CA GLU A 31 21.84 -19.23 -6.41
C GLU A 31 21.19 -19.03 -7.79
N GLU A 32 22.01 -18.47 -8.68
CA GLU A 32 21.99 -18.58 -10.15
C GLU A 32 20.82 -17.98 -10.94
N GLN A 33 21.09 -16.87 -11.64
CA GLN A 33 21.28 -16.83 -13.11
C GLN A 33 21.32 -15.37 -13.60
N SER A 34 22.46 -14.92 -14.14
CA SER A 34 22.58 -14.49 -15.54
C SER A 34 23.76 -13.54 -15.81
N SER A 35 24.41 -13.84 -16.95
CA SER A 35 25.25 -12.98 -17.79
C SER A 35 26.57 -12.46 -17.23
N TYR A 36 27.61 -13.25 -17.49
CA TYR A 36 28.99 -12.80 -17.59
C TYR A 36 29.13 -11.71 -18.66
N VAL A 37 29.37 -10.47 -18.24
CA VAL A 37 30.15 -9.52 -19.03
C VAL A 37 31.49 -9.38 -18.32
N ILE A 38 32.51 -10.02 -18.90
CA ILE A 38 33.89 -10.01 -18.39
C ILE A 38 34.42 -8.58 -18.54
N MET A 39 34.42 -7.83 -17.45
CA MET A 39 35.26 -6.64 -17.29
C MET A 39 36.66 -7.09 -16.84
N PRO A 40 37.75 -6.48 -17.33
CA PRO A 40 39.09 -6.88 -16.92
C PRO A 40 39.29 -6.55 -15.45
N LYS A 41 39.41 -7.57 -14.59
CA LYS A 41 39.96 -7.43 -13.23
C LYS A 41 41.43 -6.99 -13.38
N ILE A 42 41.70 -5.70 -13.20
CA ILE A 42 43.06 -5.25 -12.86
C ILE A 42 43.31 -5.75 -11.44
N LYS A 43 43.95 -6.91 -11.32
CA LYS A 43 44.33 -7.51 -10.04
C LYS A 43 45.31 -6.58 -9.32
N ASN A 44 44.92 -6.07 -8.16
CA ASN A 44 45.87 -5.69 -7.14
C ASN A 44 46.41 -6.99 -6.53
N GLU A 45 47.70 -7.28 -6.73
CA GLU A 45 48.31 -8.58 -6.42
C GLU A 45 48.45 -8.93 -4.93
N ASN A 46 47.94 -8.14 -3.96
CA ASN A 46 48.29 -8.33 -2.55
C ASN A 46 47.14 -8.35 -1.51
N LEU A 47 45.86 -8.44 -1.88
CA LEU A 47 44.78 -8.70 -0.91
C LEU A 47 43.86 -9.83 -1.39
N GLU A 48 43.71 -10.88 -0.60
CA GLU A 48 42.69 -11.91 -0.80
C GLU A 48 41.30 -11.35 -0.42
N GLU A 49 40.23 -11.73 -1.11
CA GLU A 49 38.87 -11.20 -0.87
C GLU A 49 38.42 -11.40 0.61
N SER A 50 38.81 -12.51 1.25
CA SER A 50 38.58 -12.78 2.69
C SER A 50 39.25 -11.76 3.62
N SER A 51 40.40 -11.21 3.23
CA SER A 51 41.12 -10.22 4.02
C SER A 51 40.49 -8.82 3.95
N LEU A 52 39.82 -8.49 2.84
CA LEU A 52 39.18 -7.17 2.70
C LEU A 52 37.95 -7.07 3.60
N ASP A 53 37.11 -8.11 3.66
CA ASP A 53 35.92 -8.09 4.51
C ASP A 53 36.28 -7.90 5.99
N GLU A 54 37.32 -8.57 6.48
CA GLU A 54 37.83 -8.39 7.84
C GLU A 54 38.29 -6.94 8.08
N LEU A 55 39.02 -6.34 7.14
CA LEU A 55 39.45 -4.95 7.25
C LEU A 55 38.26 -3.97 7.19
N LEU A 56 37.24 -4.24 6.37
CA LEU A 56 36.00 -3.44 6.34
C LEU A 56 35.26 -3.52 7.67
N TRP A 57 35.27 -4.68 8.34
CA TRP A 57 34.76 -4.83 9.70
C TRP A 57 35.57 -4.03 10.73
N GLN A 58 36.90 -4.05 10.63
CA GLN A 58 37.77 -3.27 11.51
C GLN A 58 37.56 -1.76 11.39
N LEU A 59 37.21 -1.25 10.20
CA LEU A 59 36.80 0.16 10.02
C LEU A 59 35.53 0.54 10.81
N ARG A 60 34.76 -0.44 11.29
CA ARG A 60 33.60 -0.25 12.16
C ARG A 60 33.90 -0.40 13.65
N SER A 61 35.14 -0.75 14.02
CA SER A 61 35.57 -0.90 15.42
C SER A 61 35.28 0.37 16.22
N TYR A 62 35.00 0.22 17.52
CA TYR A 62 34.91 1.35 18.46
C TYR A 62 36.29 1.95 18.76
N ASP A 63 37.36 1.16 18.62
CA ASP A 63 38.73 1.62 18.85
C ASP A 63 39.24 2.48 17.69
N GLY A 64 39.60 3.73 18.00
CA GLY A 64 40.14 4.69 17.05
C GLY A 64 41.47 4.28 16.44
N TYR A 65 42.33 3.58 17.19
CA TYR A 65 43.64 3.13 16.72
C TYR A 65 43.52 1.96 15.74
N VAL A 66 42.61 1.03 16.02
CA VAL A 66 42.29 -0.05 15.07
C VAL A 66 41.84 0.55 13.74
N ARG A 67 40.89 1.48 13.77
CA ARG A 67 40.44 2.16 12.54
C ARG A 67 41.56 2.92 11.83
N GLN A 68 42.46 3.57 12.57
CA GLN A 68 43.61 4.28 12.00
C GLN A 68 44.54 3.32 11.26
N SER A 69 44.97 2.25 11.93
CA SER A 69 45.84 1.20 11.37
C SER A 69 45.22 0.59 10.12
N THR A 70 43.92 0.27 10.16
CA THR A 70 43.20 -0.26 8.99
C THR A 70 43.14 0.75 7.84
N LEU A 71 42.93 2.05 8.10
CA LEU A 71 42.94 3.09 7.06
C LEU A 71 44.34 3.27 6.43
N GLU A 72 45.41 3.15 7.22
CA GLU A 72 46.79 3.17 6.75
C GLU A 72 47.11 1.93 5.91
N GLN A 73 46.65 0.75 6.32
CA GLN A 73 46.81 -0.49 5.58
C GLN A 73 46.06 -0.48 4.24
N LEU A 74 44.85 0.08 4.22
CA LEU A 74 44.01 0.16 3.02
C LEU A 74 44.33 1.35 2.11
N GLN A 75 45.38 2.12 2.40
CA GLN A 75 45.59 3.43 1.78
C GLN A 75 45.70 3.44 0.23
N ASP A 76 46.05 2.31 -0.38
CA ASP A 76 46.18 2.11 -1.83
C ASP A 76 45.23 1.01 -2.36
N CYS A 77 44.20 0.66 -1.58
CA CYS A 77 43.15 -0.27 -1.97
C CYS A 77 41.99 0.48 -2.65
N TYR A 78 41.63 0.08 -3.87
CA TYR A 78 40.60 0.74 -4.67
C TYR A 78 39.43 -0.20 -5.02
N GLU A 79 39.17 -1.17 -4.15
CA GLU A 79 38.04 -2.09 -4.28
C GLU A 79 36.73 -1.38 -3.97
N THR A 80 35.75 -1.46 -4.87
CA THR A 80 34.51 -0.65 -4.79
C THR A 80 33.75 -0.78 -3.46
N ALA A 81 33.82 -1.93 -2.80
CA ALA A 81 33.21 -2.19 -1.49
C ALA A 81 33.78 -1.30 -0.37
N LEU A 82 35.00 -0.78 -0.52
CA LEU A 82 35.64 0.11 0.45
C LEU A 82 35.07 1.54 0.40
N PHE A 83 34.55 1.97 -0.74
CA PHE A 83 34.06 3.34 -0.94
C PHE A 83 33.05 3.79 0.13
N PRO A 84 31.93 3.08 0.39
CA PRO A 84 30.98 3.47 1.44
C PRO A 84 31.59 3.47 2.86
N ALA A 85 32.58 2.61 3.12
CA ALA A 85 33.27 2.60 4.41
C ALA A 85 34.15 3.86 4.60
N LEU A 86 34.87 4.29 3.56
CA LEU A 86 35.65 5.54 3.59
C LEU A 86 34.74 6.76 3.75
N LEU A 87 33.62 6.80 3.02
CA LEU A 87 32.59 7.82 3.15
C LEU A 87 32.16 7.96 4.63
N PHE A 88 31.83 6.84 5.30
CA PHE A 88 31.45 6.89 6.71
C PHE A 88 32.57 7.48 7.60
N ARG A 89 33.85 7.16 7.31
CA ARG A 89 35.01 7.64 8.07
C ARG A 89 35.31 9.13 7.90
N LEU A 90 34.74 9.82 6.90
CA LEU A 90 34.82 11.28 6.81
C LEU A 90 34.23 11.99 8.04
N SER A 91 33.35 11.31 8.77
CA SER A 91 32.69 11.79 9.99
C SER A 91 33.17 11.13 11.28
N ASP A 92 34.37 10.51 11.26
CA ASP A 92 34.93 9.82 12.43
C ASP A 92 35.07 10.76 13.65
N TYR A 93 35.09 10.21 14.86
CA TYR A 93 35.34 11.01 16.08
C TYR A 93 36.82 11.36 16.24
N VAL A 94 37.71 10.61 15.61
CA VAL A 94 39.17 10.78 15.67
C VAL A 94 39.64 11.59 14.46
N PRO A 95 40.21 12.80 14.64
CA PRO A 95 40.57 13.68 13.51
C PRO A 95 41.59 13.10 12.52
N ILE A 96 42.53 12.26 12.98
CA ILE A 96 43.50 11.62 12.08
C ILE A 96 42.81 10.62 11.13
N ASN A 97 41.81 9.89 11.59
CA ASN A 97 41.05 8.94 10.77
C ASN A 97 40.25 9.65 9.67
N GLN A 98 39.66 10.81 9.99
CA GLN A 98 39.02 11.67 8.99
C GLN A 98 40.00 12.08 7.90
N LYS A 99 41.21 12.55 8.28
CA LYS A 99 42.25 12.97 7.34
C LYS A 99 42.75 11.82 6.48
N LEU A 100 42.90 10.63 7.03
CA LEU A 100 43.31 9.43 6.29
C LEU A 100 42.26 9.03 5.26
N ALA A 101 40.98 8.95 5.66
CA ALA A 101 39.88 8.65 4.74
C ALA A 101 39.74 9.72 3.64
N ALA A 102 39.86 11.00 4.01
CA ALA A 102 39.83 12.12 3.08
C ALA A 102 40.97 12.05 2.05
N ARG A 103 42.20 11.83 2.49
CA ARG A 103 43.36 11.65 1.59
C ARG A 103 43.20 10.44 0.68
N HIS A 104 42.58 9.37 1.17
CA HIS A 104 42.30 8.20 0.35
C HIS A 104 41.30 8.56 -0.77
N LEU A 105 40.17 9.18 -0.44
CA LEU A 105 39.19 9.62 -1.45
C LEU A 105 39.78 10.63 -2.44
N GLN A 106 40.65 11.54 -1.99
CA GLN A 106 41.38 12.46 -2.87
C GLN A 106 42.29 11.73 -3.86
N ARG A 107 43.01 10.69 -3.43
CA ARG A 107 43.80 9.85 -4.37
C ARG A 107 42.89 9.07 -5.32
N TRP A 108 41.80 8.49 -4.79
CA TRP A 108 40.82 7.75 -5.59
C TRP A 108 40.19 8.64 -6.67
N SER A 109 40.02 9.94 -6.43
CA SER A 109 39.48 10.90 -7.40
C SER A 109 40.23 10.95 -8.74
N GLN A 110 41.50 10.53 -8.77
CA GLN A 110 42.31 10.50 -9.99
C GLN A 110 42.04 9.27 -10.86
N ARG A 111 41.20 8.34 -10.39
CA ARG A 111 40.88 7.08 -11.08
C ARG A 111 39.56 7.18 -11.86
N PRO A 112 39.44 6.50 -13.02
CA PRO A 112 38.29 6.65 -13.91
C PRO A 112 36.96 6.18 -13.29
N GLU A 113 36.97 5.19 -12.41
CA GLU A 113 35.77 4.65 -11.76
C GLU A 113 35.18 5.59 -10.70
N PHE A 114 35.93 6.57 -10.21
CA PHE A 114 35.54 7.39 -9.07
C PHE A 114 34.26 8.19 -9.33
N SER A 115 34.12 8.77 -10.52
CA SER A 115 32.92 9.52 -10.90
C SER A 115 31.66 8.65 -10.85
N ARG A 116 31.77 7.39 -11.28
CA ARG A 116 30.65 6.43 -11.21
C ARG A 116 30.33 6.03 -9.77
N LEU A 117 31.34 5.81 -8.93
CA LEU A 117 31.12 5.52 -7.51
C LEU A 117 30.41 6.67 -6.80
N CYS A 118 30.74 7.93 -7.11
CA CYS A 118 30.06 9.08 -6.54
C CYS A 118 28.56 9.10 -6.89
N VAL A 119 28.23 8.69 -8.11
CA VAL A 119 26.85 8.56 -8.59
C VAL A 119 26.12 7.40 -7.92
N ASP A 120 26.74 6.22 -7.89
CA ASP A 120 26.13 4.99 -7.34
C ASP A 120 25.88 5.12 -5.82
N TYR A 121 26.76 5.82 -5.09
CA TYR A 121 26.69 6.04 -3.64
C TYR A 121 26.23 7.47 -3.26
N PHE A 122 25.54 8.19 -4.14
CA PHE A 122 25.12 9.58 -3.86
C PHE A 122 24.30 9.73 -2.56
N LEU A 123 23.46 8.76 -2.23
CA LEU A 123 22.67 8.80 -0.98
C LEU A 123 23.55 8.76 0.26
N ASP A 124 24.62 7.96 0.26
CA ASP A 124 25.57 7.88 1.37
C ASP A 124 26.37 9.19 1.48
N ILE A 125 26.76 9.78 0.35
CA ILE A 125 27.39 11.11 0.29
C ILE A 125 26.46 12.17 0.89
N ALA A 126 25.19 12.18 0.49
CA ALA A 126 24.19 13.11 1.02
C ALA A 126 23.92 12.90 2.52
N ALA A 127 23.98 11.65 3.01
CA ALA A 127 23.80 11.34 4.43
C ALA A 127 24.94 11.88 5.29
N ILE A 128 26.18 11.92 4.77
CA ILE A 128 27.35 12.42 5.50
C ILE A 128 27.25 13.92 5.75
N GLN A 129 26.70 14.71 4.82
CA GLN A 129 26.50 16.15 5.02
C GLN A 129 25.67 16.51 6.26
N LYS A 130 24.80 15.59 6.69
CA LYS A 130 23.95 15.82 7.88
C LYS A 130 24.70 15.58 9.19
N ARG A 131 25.95 15.12 9.14
CA ARG A 131 26.76 14.82 10.34
C ARG A 131 27.53 16.07 10.79
N ILE A 132 27.77 16.16 12.09
CA ILE A 132 28.33 17.36 12.76
C ILE A 132 29.78 17.66 12.33
N ARG A 133 30.51 16.65 11.83
CA ARG A 133 31.94 16.74 11.53
C ARG A 133 32.16 16.24 10.11
N VAL A 134 32.50 17.13 9.19
CA VAL A 134 32.73 16.79 7.78
C VAL A 134 33.99 17.50 7.30
N VAL A 135 34.78 16.80 6.49
CA VAL A 135 35.94 17.35 5.79
C VAL A 135 35.44 18.01 4.50
N THR A 136 35.29 19.34 4.53
CA THR A 136 34.62 20.12 3.48
C THR A 136 35.26 19.94 2.10
N GLU A 137 36.59 19.85 2.02
CA GLU A 137 37.27 19.79 0.71
C GLU A 137 36.95 18.50 -0.07
N VAL A 138 36.78 17.38 0.64
CA VAL A 138 36.43 16.10 0.01
C VAL A 138 34.95 16.03 -0.32
N GLU A 139 34.12 16.66 0.50
CA GLU A 139 32.69 16.80 0.22
C GLU A 139 32.45 17.57 -1.09
N GLU A 140 33.11 18.72 -1.27
CA GLU A 140 33.02 19.51 -2.50
C GLU A 140 33.45 18.70 -3.72
N LEU A 141 34.51 17.90 -3.58
CA LEU A 141 35.00 17.00 -4.63
C LEU A 141 33.96 15.93 -5.00
N LEU A 142 33.39 15.24 -4.01
CA LEU A 142 32.37 14.20 -4.22
C LEU A 142 31.12 14.79 -4.89
N LEU A 143 30.64 15.95 -4.42
CA LEU A 143 29.47 16.62 -4.98
C LEU A 143 29.72 17.12 -6.40
N LYS A 144 30.92 17.64 -6.68
CA LYS A 144 31.30 18.12 -8.01
C LYS A 144 31.26 17.00 -9.04
N GLU A 145 31.71 15.80 -8.67
CA GLU A 145 31.63 14.63 -9.57
C GLU A 145 30.18 14.24 -9.88
N VAL A 146 29.30 14.24 -8.88
CA VAL A 146 27.86 14.00 -9.10
C VAL A 146 27.25 15.09 -9.98
N ALA A 147 27.58 16.36 -9.73
CA ALA A 147 27.06 17.51 -10.49
C ALA A 147 27.50 17.50 -11.96
N ASN A 148 28.71 17.02 -12.26
CA ASN A 148 29.23 16.92 -13.62
C ASN A 148 28.50 15.85 -14.45
N ASN A 149 27.87 14.86 -13.82
CA ASN A 149 27.18 13.78 -14.50
C ASN A 149 25.73 14.19 -14.88
N LYS A 150 25.60 15.07 -15.88
CA LYS A 150 24.30 15.61 -16.33
C LYS A 150 23.29 14.54 -16.74
N SER A 151 23.74 13.46 -17.39
CA SER A 151 22.90 12.33 -17.78
C SER A 151 22.29 11.65 -16.55
N TYR A 152 23.11 11.39 -15.53
CA TYR A 152 22.61 10.81 -14.28
C TYR A 152 21.57 11.71 -13.61
N LEU A 153 21.81 13.03 -13.54
CA LEU A 153 20.87 13.97 -12.95
C LEU A 153 19.51 13.94 -13.65
N GLN A 154 19.54 13.99 -14.99
CA GLN A 154 18.35 13.96 -15.83
C GLN A 154 17.60 12.63 -15.71
N ASP A 155 18.28 11.51 -15.93
CA ASP A 155 17.66 10.18 -15.93
C ASP A 155 17.06 9.84 -14.57
N THR A 156 17.73 10.24 -13.49
CA THR A 156 17.25 10.04 -12.11
C THR A 156 16.00 10.84 -11.83
N LEU A 157 15.98 12.14 -12.16
CA LEU A 157 14.81 12.99 -11.95
C LEU A 157 13.59 12.56 -12.78
N ILE A 158 13.82 12.17 -14.03
CA ILE A 158 12.73 11.79 -14.94
C ILE A 158 12.19 10.40 -14.59
N SER A 159 13.07 9.41 -14.47
CA SER A 159 12.68 7.99 -14.58
C SER A 159 12.45 7.30 -13.23
N LEU A 160 13.09 7.78 -12.16
CA LEU A 160 13.05 7.12 -10.86
C LEU A 160 11.95 7.68 -9.94
N GLN A 161 11.63 6.89 -8.91
CA GLN A 161 10.72 7.28 -7.83
C GLN A 161 11.34 6.96 -6.48
N GLY A 162 10.98 7.72 -5.45
CA GLY A 162 11.43 7.48 -4.08
C GLY A 162 12.44 8.50 -3.58
N GLU A 163 13.29 8.08 -2.65
CA GLU A 163 14.18 8.98 -1.90
C GLU A 163 15.25 9.64 -2.78
N LEU A 164 15.89 8.86 -3.67
CA LEU A 164 16.98 9.31 -4.52
C LEU A 164 16.67 10.57 -5.34
N PRO A 165 15.65 10.59 -6.23
CA PRO A 165 15.38 11.78 -7.03
C PRO A 165 14.91 12.99 -6.20
N ARG A 166 14.31 12.75 -5.02
CA ARG A 166 13.88 13.82 -4.12
C ARG A 166 15.06 14.49 -3.43
N ILE A 167 16.00 13.70 -2.92
CA ILE A 167 17.24 14.23 -2.33
C ILE A 167 18.04 14.93 -3.43
N LEU A 168 18.16 14.32 -4.61
CA LEU A 168 18.88 14.92 -5.72
C LEU A 168 18.32 16.30 -6.11
N LEU A 169 17.00 16.44 -6.18
CA LEU A 169 16.34 17.73 -6.42
C LEU A 169 16.70 18.78 -5.36
N VAL A 170 16.78 18.40 -4.08
CA VAL A 170 17.20 19.32 -3.00
C VAL A 170 18.61 19.84 -3.25
N TYR A 171 19.53 18.97 -3.65
CA TYR A 171 20.92 19.34 -3.93
C TYR A 171 21.06 20.19 -5.18
N ILE A 172 20.40 19.81 -6.27
CA ILE A 172 20.38 20.59 -7.51
C ILE A 172 19.89 22.01 -7.23
N LYS A 173 18.85 22.18 -6.41
CA LYS A 173 18.35 23.50 -6.01
C LYS A 173 19.33 24.26 -5.11
N LYS A 174 19.91 23.59 -4.11
CA LYS A 174 20.81 24.20 -3.13
C LYS A 174 22.09 24.72 -3.80
N TYR A 175 22.64 23.94 -4.72
CA TYR A 175 23.94 24.21 -5.35
C TYR A 175 23.84 24.69 -6.81
N GLN A 176 22.62 24.87 -7.33
CA GLN A 176 22.36 25.34 -8.69
C GLN A 176 23.08 24.52 -9.77
N TRP A 177 23.12 23.19 -9.61
CA TRP A 177 23.80 22.28 -10.55
C TRP A 177 23.17 22.27 -11.95
N VAL A 178 21.90 22.64 -12.04
CA VAL A 178 21.12 22.68 -13.27
C VAL A 178 20.43 24.03 -13.36
N GLU A 179 20.43 24.62 -14.55
CA GLU A 179 19.71 25.86 -14.83
C GLU A 179 18.23 25.73 -14.49
N HIS A 180 17.65 26.80 -13.93
CA HIS A 180 16.30 26.75 -13.36
C HIS A 180 15.25 26.34 -14.38
N ASP A 181 15.22 26.97 -15.56
CA ASP A 181 14.22 26.69 -16.59
C ASP A 181 14.31 25.25 -17.10
N TYR A 182 15.53 24.74 -17.27
CA TYR A 182 15.73 23.35 -17.65
C TYR A 182 15.28 22.38 -16.54
N LEU A 183 15.53 22.72 -15.27
CA LEU A 183 15.07 21.91 -14.14
C LEU A 183 13.53 21.85 -14.05
N ILE A 184 12.85 22.96 -14.36
CA ILE A 184 11.38 23.04 -14.41
C ILE A 184 10.83 22.07 -15.47
N GLU A 185 11.43 22.02 -16.66
CA GLU A 185 11.05 21.08 -17.72
C GLU A 185 11.31 19.61 -17.33
N LEU A 186 12.45 19.32 -16.71
CA LEU A 186 12.74 17.98 -16.17
C LEU A 186 11.70 17.55 -15.13
N CYS A 187 11.34 18.46 -14.23
CA CYS A 187 10.38 18.19 -13.17
C CYS A 187 8.94 18.02 -13.72
N LYS A 188 8.57 18.65 -14.83
CA LYS A 188 7.24 18.50 -15.45
C LYS A 188 6.94 17.04 -15.83
N VAL A 189 7.92 16.36 -16.40
CA VAL A 189 7.78 14.97 -16.90
C VAL A 189 8.24 13.90 -15.89
N ALA A 190 8.70 14.32 -14.71
CA ALA A 190 9.22 13.42 -13.70
C ALA A 190 8.20 12.36 -13.28
N LYS A 191 8.66 11.13 -13.02
CA LYS A 191 7.81 10.03 -12.55
C LYS A 191 7.43 10.19 -11.07
N ASP A 192 8.29 10.79 -10.26
CA ASP A 192 8.03 11.04 -8.83
C ASP A 192 7.14 12.26 -8.59
N GLN A 193 6.09 12.09 -7.77
CA GLN A 193 5.13 13.15 -7.47
C GLN A 193 5.75 14.34 -6.70
N ILE A 194 6.72 14.10 -5.82
CA ILE A 194 7.35 15.17 -5.03
C ILE A 194 8.29 15.99 -5.91
N VAL A 195 8.93 15.35 -6.89
CA VAL A 195 9.72 16.05 -7.91
C VAL A 195 8.80 16.89 -8.80
N ARG A 196 7.70 16.32 -9.33
CA ARG A 196 6.71 17.09 -10.10
C ARG A 196 6.11 18.26 -9.33
N LYS A 197 5.96 18.12 -8.01
CA LYS A 197 5.45 19.20 -7.15
C LYS A 197 6.27 20.48 -7.30
N PHE A 198 7.59 20.38 -7.50
CA PHE A 198 8.43 21.56 -7.70
C PHE A 198 8.03 22.35 -8.95
N TRP A 199 7.80 21.67 -10.06
CA TRP A 199 7.27 22.29 -11.29
C TRP A 199 5.85 22.83 -11.06
N LEU A 200 4.97 22.07 -10.40
CA LEU A 200 3.60 22.51 -10.09
C LEU A 200 3.56 23.80 -9.29
N ASP A 201 4.34 23.88 -8.20
CA ASP A 201 4.38 25.05 -7.32
C ASP A 201 4.89 26.28 -8.08
N PHE A 202 5.84 26.10 -9.01
CA PHE A 202 6.31 27.17 -9.89
C PHE A 202 5.20 27.69 -10.80
N ILE A 203 4.54 26.83 -11.58
CA ILE A 203 3.50 27.28 -12.52
C ILE A 203 2.30 27.91 -11.81
N ILE A 204 1.94 27.40 -10.63
CA ILE A 204 0.83 27.96 -9.83
C ILE A 204 1.12 29.43 -9.45
N GLN A 205 2.38 29.77 -9.22
CA GLN A 205 2.81 31.12 -8.83
C GLN A 205 3.00 32.05 -10.03
N THR A 206 3.48 31.54 -11.16
CA THR A 206 3.93 32.36 -12.28
C THR A 206 2.93 32.46 -13.42
N GLN A 207 2.11 31.43 -13.65
CA GLN A 207 1.19 31.36 -14.78
C GLN A 207 -0.19 31.93 -14.47
N SER A 208 -0.85 32.39 -15.53
CA SER A 208 -2.22 32.88 -15.50
C SER A 208 -3.23 31.75 -15.25
N ASN A 209 -4.43 32.09 -14.76
CA ASN A 209 -5.49 31.11 -14.56
C ASN A 209 -5.89 30.38 -15.86
N HIS A 210 -5.77 31.05 -17.01
CA HIS A 210 -6.09 30.46 -18.31
C HIS A 210 -5.09 29.35 -18.68
N GLU A 211 -3.79 29.60 -18.48
CA GLU A 211 -2.73 28.60 -18.72
C GLU A 211 -2.87 27.39 -17.78
N LEU A 212 -3.17 27.65 -16.50
CA LEU A 212 -3.42 26.57 -15.52
C LEU A 212 -4.63 25.71 -15.89
N MET A 213 -5.67 26.31 -16.48
CA MET A 213 -6.84 25.58 -16.99
C MET A 213 -6.46 24.67 -18.18
N ILE A 214 -5.61 25.15 -19.08
CA ILE A 214 -5.10 24.35 -20.20
C ILE A 214 -4.30 23.16 -19.65
N GLU A 215 -3.40 23.38 -18.69
CA GLU A 215 -2.61 22.31 -18.06
C GLU A 215 -3.50 21.28 -17.33
N LEU A 216 -4.55 21.73 -16.62
CA LEU A 216 -5.53 20.85 -15.99
C LEU A 216 -6.25 19.93 -17.00
N GLN A 217 -6.60 20.45 -18.17
CA GLN A 217 -7.32 19.73 -19.22
C GLN A 217 -6.43 18.79 -20.05
N THR A 218 -5.15 19.12 -20.18
CA THR A 218 -4.22 18.40 -21.07
C THR A 218 -3.41 17.32 -20.37
N LEU A 219 -3.02 17.54 -19.11
CA LEU A 219 -2.14 16.61 -18.39
C LEU A 219 -2.87 15.40 -17.81
N LYS A 220 -2.18 14.25 -17.87
CA LYS A 220 -2.71 12.95 -17.44
C LYS A 220 -2.38 12.59 -15.99
N PHE A 221 -1.57 13.38 -15.29
CA PHE A 221 -1.14 13.01 -13.93
C PHE A 221 -2.22 13.35 -12.91
N ARG A 222 -2.68 12.33 -12.16
CA ARG A 222 -3.73 12.49 -11.13
C ARG A 222 -3.39 13.55 -10.08
N ASP A 223 -2.15 13.57 -9.59
CA ASP A 223 -1.67 14.53 -8.59
C ASP A 223 -1.65 15.96 -9.12
N VAL A 224 -1.22 16.15 -10.37
CA VAL A 224 -1.25 17.44 -11.06
C VAL A 224 -2.68 17.93 -11.20
N GLN A 225 -3.55 17.11 -11.79
CA GLN A 225 -4.94 17.50 -12.02
C GLN A 225 -5.66 17.82 -10.70
N TYR A 226 -5.45 17.01 -9.66
CA TYR A 226 -6.06 17.27 -8.35
C TYR A 226 -5.56 18.59 -7.76
N ARG A 227 -4.25 18.87 -7.82
CA ARG A 227 -3.68 20.09 -7.26
C ARG A 227 -4.08 21.34 -8.04
N LEU A 228 -4.09 21.29 -9.37
CA LEU A 228 -4.54 22.39 -10.21
C LEU A 228 -6.03 22.65 -10.03
N PHE A 229 -6.84 21.59 -9.98
CA PHE A 229 -8.27 21.71 -9.67
C PHE A 229 -8.47 22.42 -8.32
N ASP A 230 -7.76 21.99 -7.28
CA ASP A 230 -7.82 22.63 -5.96
C ASP A 230 -7.51 24.13 -6.01
N VAL A 231 -6.41 24.52 -6.67
CA VAL A 231 -6.02 25.92 -6.81
C VAL A 231 -7.08 26.73 -7.57
N LEU A 232 -7.55 26.22 -8.72
CA LEU A 232 -8.51 26.91 -9.57
C LEU A 232 -9.90 27.03 -8.93
N TYR A 233 -10.29 26.03 -8.13
CA TYR A 233 -11.50 26.07 -7.32
C TYR A 233 -11.44 27.19 -6.27
N HIS A 234 -10.34 27.27 -5.51
CA HIS A 234 -10.14 28.33 -4.50
C HIS A 234 -10.04 29.73 -5.12
N ARG A 235 -9.56 29.84 -6.37
CA ARG A 235 -9.53 31.10 -7.12
C ARG A 235 -10.90 31.50 -7.71
N GLY A 236 -11.92 30.65 -7.61
CA GLY A 236 -13.26 30.92 -8.12
C GLY A 236 -13.34 31.01 -9.64
N VAL A 237 -12.43 30.35 -10.37
CA VAL A 237 -12.34 30.44 -11.83
C VAL A 237 -13.21 29.40 -12.54
N LEU A 238 -13.50 28.28 -11.86
CA LEU A 238 -14.16 27.13 -12.48
C LEU A 238 -15.65 27.37 -12.67
N THR A 239 -16.13 27.14 -13.88
CA THR A 239 -17.56 27.16 -14.19
C THR A 239 -18.22 25.81 -13.84
N THR A 240 -19.55 25.77 -13.78
CA THR A 240 -20.28 24.51 -13.60
C THR A 240 -19.95 23.50 -14.70
N ASP A 241 -19.77 23.95 -15.95
CA ASP A 241 -19.39 23.08 -17.07
C ASP A 241 -17.99 22.47 -16.89
N ASP A 242 -17.04 23.24 -16.35
CA ASP A 242 -15.71 22.73 -16.03
C ASP A 242 -15.77 21.67 -14.93
N LEU A 243 -16.58 21.91 -13.90
CA LEU A 243 -16.82 20.94 -12.83
C LEU A 243 -17.48 19.67 -13.35
N ILE A 244 -18.43 19.76 -14.27
CA ILE A 244 -19.04 18.59 -14.93
C ILE A 244 -17.97 17.81 -15.69
N LYS A 245 -17.09 18.47 -16.45
CA LYS A 245 -15.98 17.78 -17.16
C LYS A 245 -15.06 17.05 -16.17
N LEU A 246 -14.70 17.68 -15.06
CA LEU A 246 -13.88 17.07 -14.01
C LEU A 246 -14.60 15.92 -13.31
N TRP A 247 -15.92 15.99 -13.18
CA TRP A 247 -16.75 14.92 -12.63
C TRP A 247 -16.82 13.69 -13.56
N HIS A 248 -16.46 13.82 -14.84
CA HIS A 248 -16.27 12.71 -15.77
C HIS A 248 -14.84 12.16 -15.79
N SER A 249 -13.96 12.63 -14.90
CA SER A 249 -12.58 12.15 -14.81
C SER A 249 -12.52 10.65 -14.52
N HIS A 250 -11.53 9.98 -15.09
CA HIS A 250 -11.21 8.59 -14.78
C HIS A 250 -10.63 8.41 -13.37
N TYR A 251 -10.19 9.49 -12.72
CA TYR A 251 -9.66 9.47 -11.37
C TYR A 251 -10.75 9.73 -10.34
N LEU A 252 -11.04 8.72 -9.52
CA LEU A 252 -12.06 8.78 -8.46
C LEU A 252 -11.86 9.96 -7.51
N SER A 253 -10.62 10.32 -7.19
CA SER A 253 -10.32 11.46 -6.30
C SER A 253 -10.70 12.82 -6.89
N ILE A 254 -10.60 12.96 -8.21
CA ILE A 254 -11.01 14.17 -8.92
C ILE A 254 -12.53 14.19 -9.05
N MET A 255 -13.13 13.05 -9.36
CA MET A 255 -14.59 12.88 -9.42
C MET A 255 -15.25 13.22 -8.08
N ASP A 256 -14.72 12.72 -6.97
CA ASP A 256 -15.24 13.00 -5.62
C ASP A 256 -15.12 14.50 -5.27
N TYR A 257 -14.00 15.14 -5.62
CA TYR A 257 -13.85 16.57 -5.41
C TYR A 257 -14.78 17.41 -6.31
N ALA A 258 -14.96 16.99 -7.57
CA ALA A 258 -15.89 17.65 -8.49
C ALA A 258 -17.34 17.51 -8.02
N TYR A 259 -17.71 16.35 -7.51
CA TYR A 259 -19.00 16.14 -6.84
C TYR A 259 -19.19 17.08 -5.66
N PHE A 260 -18.18 17.23 -4.79
CA PHE A 260 -18.22 18.20 -3.70
C PHE A 260 -18.43 19.64 -4.21
N ALA A 261 -17.65 20.07 -5.22
CA ALA A 261 -17.73 21.41 -5.78
C ALA A 261 -19.10 21.70 -6.43
N LEU A 262 -19.62 20.76 -7.23
CA LEU A 262 -20.95 20.86 -7.84
C LEU A 262 -22.06 20.99 -6.80
N ARG A 263 -21.94 20.30 -5.66
CA ARG A 263 -22.89 20.47 -4.54
C ARG A 263 -22.85 21.87 -3.94
N GLN A 264 -21.68 22.49 -3.83
CA GLN A 264 -21.57 23.87 -3.35
C GLN A 264 -22.25 24.86 -4.32
N CYS A 265 -22.23 24.54 -5.62
CA CYS A 265 -22.91 25.31 -6.67
C CYS A 265 -24.41 25.00 -6.80
N GLN A 266 -25.01 24.22 -5.89
CA GLN A 266 -26.42 23.81 -5.95
C GLN A 266 -26.81 23.12 -7.28
N PHE A 267 -25.89 22.38 -7.88
CA PHE A 267 -26.12 21.65 -9.12
C PHE A 267 -27.26 20.62 -8.99
N ASP A 268 -28.18 20.58 -9.97
CA ASP A 268 -29.27 19.61 -9.99
C ASP A 268 -28.80 18.26 -10.58
N PHE A 269 -28.35 17.38 -9.69
CA PHE A 269 -27.95 16.03 -10.05
C PHE A 269 -29.12 15.18 -10.58
N LYS A 270 -30.36 15.41 -10.13
CA LYS A 270 -31.51 14.61 -10.57
C LYS A 270 -31.85 14.94 -12.01
N GLU A 271 -31.90 16.23 -12.34
CA GLU A 271 -32.10 16.69 -13.70
C GLU A 271 -30.99 16.16 -14.61
N TYR A 272 -29.73 16.27 -14.18
CA TYR A 272 -28.59 15.73 -14.91
C TYR A 272 -28.74 14.23 -15.24
N PHE A 273 -29.04 13.39 -14.25
CA PHE A 273 -29.20 11.96 -14.50
C PHE A 273 -30.44 11.62 -15.35
N THR A 274 -31.47 12.46 -15.31
CA THR A 274 -32.67 12.31 -16.14
C THR A 274 -32.38 12.64 -17.61
N GLN A 275 -31.63 13.71 -17.86
CA GLN A 275 -31.26 14.14 -19.21
C GLN A 275 -30.26 13.20 -19.89
N TYR A 276 -29.32 12.63 -19.12
CA TYR A 276 -28.27 11.78 -19.66
C TYR A 276 -28.52 10.30 -19.32
N SER A 277 -29.38 9.63 -20.11
CA SER A 277 -29.70 8.21 -19.89
C SER A 277 -28.49 7.29 -20.05
N ILE A 278 -28.59 6.09 -19.47
CA ILE A 278 -27.50 5.11 -19.46
C ILE A 278 -27.50 4.18 -20.70
N ASP A 279 -28.50 4.28 -21.58
CA ASP A 279 -28.73 3.34 -22.68
C ASP A 279 -27.70 3.44 -23.81
N SER A 280 -27.10 4.61 -23.98
CA SER A 280 -26.14 4.91 -25.06
C SER A 280 -24.67 4.97 -24.59
N LEU A 281 -24.41 4.64 -23.32
CA LEU A 281 -23.08 4.80 -22.73
C LEU A 281 -22.15 3.65 -23.12
N ASN A 282 -20.91 3.98 -23.48
CA ASN A 282 -19.86 2.99 -23.69
C ASN A 282 -19.35 2.40 -22.36
N ARG A 283 -18.51 1.35 -22.44
CA ARG A 283 -17.94 0.67 -21.26
C ARG A 283 -17.27 1.61 -20.25
N GLN A 284 -16.51 2.59 -20.70
CA GLN A 284 -15.80 3.53 -19.82
C GLN A 284 -16.76 4.52 -19.16
N GLN A 285 -17.75 4.99 -19.91
CA GLN A 285 -18.79 5.89 -19.43
C GLN A 285 -19.70 5.21 -18.41
N LEU A 286 -20.06 3.94 -18.62
CA LEU A 286 -20.83 3.14 -17.64
C LEU A 286 -20.09 3.02 -16.31
N LYS A 287 -18.77 2.78 -16.35
CA LYS A 287 -17.92 2.74 -15.15
C LYS A 287 -17.93 4.09 -14.42
N ILE A 288 -17.73 5.19 -15.16
CA ILE A 288 -17.80 6.55 -14.59
C ILE A 288 -19.18 6.78 -13.97
N ARG A 289 -20.25 6.44 -14.68
CA ARG A 289 -21.63 6.62 -14.23
C ARG A 289 -21.92 5.85 -12.94
N ALA A 290 -21.44 4.61 -12.82
CA ALA A 290 -21.58 3.83 -11.60
C ALA A 290 -20.90 4.53 -10.39
N PHE A 291 -19.68 5.07 -10.57
CA PHE A 291 -19.03 5.83 -9.51
C PHE A 291 -19.78 7.11 -9.15
N GLN A 292 -20.22 7.88 -10.15
CA GLN A 292 -21.02 9.08 -9.94
C GLN A 292 -22.31 8.77 -9.16
N TRP A 293 -22.98 7.66 -9.49
CA TRP A 293 -24.19 7.20 -8.80
C TRP A 293 -23.93 6.83 -7.34
N ILE A 294 -22.82 6.14 -7.07
CA ILE A 294 -22.40 5.78 -5.71
C ILE A 294 -22.10 7.04 -4.88
N LEU A 295 -21.35 8.00 -5.43
CA LEU A 295 -21.03 9.25 -4.75
C LEU A 295 -22.27 10.09 -4.44
N TRP A 296 -23.22 10.13 -5.40
CA TRP A 296 -24.49 10.83 -5.24
C TRP A 296 -25.45 10.13 -4.26
N LYS A 297 -25.23 8.84 -3.96
CA LYS A 297 -26.15 7.97 -3.20
C LYS A 297 -27.52 7.83 -3.87
N GLY A 298 -27.50 7.53 -5.17
CA GLY A 298 -28.71 7.21 -5.92
C GLY A 298 -29.37 5.90 -5.47
N ASP A 299 -30.53 5.60 -6.04
CA ASP A 299 -31.30 4.41 -5.68
C ASP A 299 -30.62 3.10 -6.13
N LEU A 300 -30.94 2.04 -5.41
CA LEU A 300 -30.36 0.72 -5.60
C LEU A 300 -30.78 0.04 -6.91
N PRO A 301 -32.07 0.07 -7.32
CA PRO A 301 -32.48 -0.53 -8.59
C PRO A 301 -31.73 0.05 -9.78
N HIS A 302 -31.59 1.38 -9.84
CA HIS A 302 -30.84 2.02 -10.92
C HIS A 302 -29.35 1.69 -10.88
N PHE A 303 -28.75 1.58 -9.68
CA PHE A 303 -27.36 1.15 -9.54
C PHE A 303 -27.14 -0.24 -10.16
N PHE A 304 -27.96 -1.23 -9.81
CA PHE A 304 -27.82 -2.57 -10.36
C PHE A 304 -28.15 -2.62 -11.86
N HIS A 305 -29.08 -1.81 -12.35
CA HIS A 305 -29.34 -1.67 -13.78
C HIS A 305 -28.11 -1.14 -14.56
N ILE A 306 -27.34 -0.23 -13.98
CA ILE A 306 -26.04 0.21 -14.56
C ILE A 306 -25.04 -0.95 -14.60
N ILE A 307 -24.97 -1.74 -13.51
CA ILE A 307 -24.05 -2.87 -13.39
C ILE A 307 -24.38 -3.99 -14.39
N GLU A 308 -25.67 -4.30 -14.60
CA GLU A 308 -26.14 -5.30 -15.57
C GLU A 308 -25.72 -4.99 -17.01
N LYS A 309 -25.68 -3.69 -17.38
CA LYS A 309 -25.22 -3.25 -18.71
C LYS A 309 -23.71 -3.37 -18.90
N MET A 310 -22.94 -3.72 -17.87
CA MET A 310 -21.50 -3.87 -17.99
C MET A 310 -21.12 -5.24 -18.54
N GLU A 311 -20.45 -5.24 -19.69
CA GLU A 311 -19.99 -6.49 -20.33
C GLU A 311 -18.87 -7.20 -19.54
N SER A 312 -18.13 -6.49 -18.68
CA SER A 312 -17.04 -7.07 -17.90
C SER A 312 -17.45 -7.36 -16.45
N GLN A 313 -17.67 -8.64 -16.15
CA GLN A 313 -17.96 -9.13 -14.79
C GLN A 313 -16.90 -8.71 -13.77
N LYS A 314 -15.61 -8.71 -14.14
CA LYS A 314 -14.53 -8.27 -13.24
C LYS A 314 -14.70 -6.81 -12.80
N VAL A 315 -15.10 -5.93 -13.73
CA VAL A 315 -15.32 -4.51 -13.44
C VAL A 315 -16.60 -4.32 -12.63
N ALA A 316 -17.68 -5.01 -13.00
CA ALA A 316 -18.94 -5.02 -12.27
C ALA A 316 -18.75 -5.44 -10.80
N ASN A 317 -18.06 -6.56 -10.55
CA ASN A 317 -17.79 -7.07 -9.21
C ASN A 317 -16.96 -6.09 -8.37
N ALA A 318 -15.97 -5.43 -8.99
CA ALA A 318 -15.17 -4.40 -8.32
C ALA A 318 -16.00 -3.18 -7.93
N LEU A 319 -16.98 -2.79 -8.74
CA LEU A 319 -17.89 -1.68 -8.47
C LEU A 319 -18.92 -2.02 -7.38
N VAL A 320 -19.49 -3.23 -7.39
CA VAL A 320 -20.38 -3.70 -6.33
C VAL A 320 -19.63 -3.78 -4.99
N LEU A 321 -18.39 -4.28 -5.00
CA LEU A 321 -17.52 -4.24 -3.80
C LEU A 321 -17.20 -2.82 -3.34
N PHE A 322 -17.01 -1.89 -4.28
CA PHE A 322 -16.80 -0.48 -3.97
C PHE A 322 -18.07 0.16 -3.38
N ALA A 323 -19.25 -0.17 -3.87
CA ALA A 323 -20.53 0.27 -3.31
C ALA A 323 -20.72 -0.24 -1.87
N LEU A 324 -20.34 -1.48 -1.59
CA LEU A 324 -20.31 -2.04 -0.23
C LEU A 324 -19.35 -1.25 0.66
N LYS A 325 -18.14 -0.95 0.18
CA LYS A 325 -17.15 -0.13 0.90
C LYS A 325 -17.67 1.26 1.25
N GLN A 326 -18.46 1.87 0.36
CA GLN A 326 -19.07 3.19 0.60
C GLN A 326 -20.37 3.13 1.44
N LYS A 327 -20.79 1.92 1.86
CA LYS A 327 -22.02 1.66 2.60
C LYS A 327 -23.30 2.03 1.84
N ASN A 328 -23.23 2.02 0.51
CA ASN A 328 -24.40 2.20 -0.34
C ASN A 328 -25.26 0.93 -0.40
N ILE A 329 -24.62 -0.24 -0.30
CA ILE A 329 -25.28 -1.55 -0.20
C ILE A 329 -24.86 -2.28 1.08
N LYS A 330 -25.66 -3.26 1.48
CA LYS A 330 -25.37 -4.21 2.57
C LYS A 330 -24.72 -5.49 2.05
N LEU A 331 -24.17 -6.30 2.95
CA LEU A 331 -23.52 -7.55 2.59
C LEU A 331 -24.49 -8.57 1.98
N ASN A 332 -25.71 -8.71 2.51
CA ASN A 332 -26.74 -9.54 1.88
C ASN A 332 -27.01 -9.13 0.42
N GLN A 333 -27.12 -7.83 0.11
CA GLN A 333 -27.33 -7.33 -1.26
C GLN A 333 -26.11 -7.61 -2.16
N TYR A 334 -24.91 -7.53 -1.60
CA TYR A 334 -23.69 -7.93 -2.28
C TYR A 334 -23.73 -9.42 -2.66
N LEU A 335 -24.11 -10.31 -1.72
CA LEU A 335 -24.22 -11.76 -1.98
C LEU A 335 -25.38 -12.10 -2.94
N GLU A 336 -26.52 -11.44 -2.81
CA GLU A 336 -27.67 -11.57 -3.72
C GLU A 336 -27.29 -11.23 -5.16
N TYR A 337 -26.44 -10.23 -5.38
CA TYR A 337 -25.91 -9.92 -6.71
C TYR A 337 -25.10 -11.08 -7.31
N PHE A 338 -24.19 -11.71 -6.55
CA PHE A 338 -23.45 -12.89 -7.04
C PHE A 338 -24.39 -14.07 -7.31
N HIS A 339 -25.38 -14.28 -6.44
CA HIS A 339 -26.40 -15.30 -6.65
C HIS A 339 -27.20 -15.07 -7.94
N SER A 340 -27.72 -13.85 -8.15
CA SER A 340 -28.54 -13.49 -9.32
C SER A 340 -27.78 -13.60 -10.64
N THR A 341 -26.47 -13.31 -10.61
CA THR A 341 -25.60 -13.41 -11.79
C THR A 341 -24.94 -14.77 -11.95
N GLN A 342 -25.29 -15.75 -11.11
CA GLN A 342 -24.72 -17.11 -11.08
C GLN A 342 -23.18 -17.10 -10.99
N GLN A 343 -22.64 -16.08 -10.34
CA GLN A 343 -21.20 -15.93 -10.14
C GLN A 343 -20.78 -16.50 -8.80
N ILE A 344 -19.51 -16.90 -8.77
CA ILE A 344 -18.93 -17.57 -7.61
C ILE A 344 -17.99 -16.60 -6.88
N VAL A 345 -18.01 -16.66 -5.55
CA VAL A 345 -17.28 -15.80 -4.62
C VAL A 345 -16.09 -16.56 -4.05
N SER A 346 -14.89 -16.10 -4.37
CA SER A 346 -13.68 -16.64 -3.75
C SER A 346 -13.58 -16.25 -2.26
N PRO A 347 -12.89 -17.06 -1.42
CA PRO A 347 -12.68 -16.72 -0.02
C PRO A 347 -11.99 -15.37 0.19
N SER A 348 -11.04 -15.03 -0.69
CA SER A 348 -10.34 -13.75 -0.62
C SER A 348 -11.26 -12.54 -0.86
N GLN A 349 -12.27 -12.68 -1.73
CA GLN A 349 -13.26 -11.63 -2.00
C GLN A 349 -14.22 -11.48 -0.84
N PHE A 350 -14.69 -12.59 -0.26
CA PHE A 350 -15.58 -12.56 0.90
C PHE A 350 -14.90 -11.94 2.12
N ILE A 351 -13.63 -12.30 2.41
CA ILE A 351 -12.86 -11.68 3.51
C ILE A 351 -12.73 -10.16 3.31
N LYS A 352 -12.48 -9.71 2.08
CA LYS A 352 -12.43 -8.28 1.76
C LYS A 352 -13.79 -7.60 1.97
N ALA A 353 -14.89 -8.21 1.51
CA ALA A 353 -16.24 -7.70 1.68
C ALA A 353 -16.64 -7.62 3.16
N LYS A 354 -16.34 -8.67 3.95
CA LYS A 354 -16.49 -8.71 5.40
C LYS A 354 -15.74 -7.56 6.08
N GLY A 355 -14.51 -7.27 5.64
CA GLY A 355 -13.71 -6.17 6.17
C GLY A 355 -14.29 -4.76 5.93
N TYR A 356 -15.28 -4.62 5.05
CA TYR A 356 -15.99 -3.35 4.82
C TYR A 356 -17.29 -3.22 5.62
N CYS A 357 -17.72 -4.28 6.29
CA CYS A 357 -18.92 -4.27 7.11
C CYS A 357 -18.60 -3.75 8.52
N ASP A 358 -19.51 -2.94 9.09
CA ASP A 358 -19.36 -2.44 10.47
C ASP A 358 -19.61 -3.55 11.51
N THR A 359 -20.37 -4.58 11.12
CA THR A 359 -20.75 -5.71 11.96
C THR A 359 -20.24 -7.01 11.35
N GLN A 360 -20.11 -8.04 12.18
CA GLN A 360 -19.88 -9.40 11.68
C GLN A 360 -21.05 -9.80 10.76
N PRO A 361 -20.77 -10.57 9.68
CA PRO A 361 -21.82 -11.17 8.86
C PRO A 361 -22.81 -11.95 9.71
N THR A 362 -24.08 -11.93 9.35
CA THR A 362 -25.10 -12.75 10.00
C THR A 362 -24.93 -14.22 9.62
N LEU A 363 -25.49 -15.13 10.42
CA LEU A 363 -25.50 -16.57 10.11
C LEU A 363 -26.16 -16.86 8.74
N ASP A 364 -27.18 -16.09 8.37
CA ASP A 364 -27.87 -16.23 7.09
C ASP A 364 -26.99 -15.75 5.92
N GLU A 365 -26.23 -14.66 6.10
CA GLU A 365 -25.24 -14.21 5.11
C GLU A 365 -24.08 -15.21 4.96
N LEU A 366 -23.64 -15.86 6.05
CA LEU A 366 -22.65 -16.93 5.97
C LEU A 366 -23.19 -18.14 5.19
N LYS A 367 -24.45 -18.50 5.39
CA LYS A 367 -25.12 -19.55 4.61
C LYS A 367 -25.22 -19.20 3.14
N GLN A 368 -25.65 -17.98 2.82
CA GLN A 368 -25.69 -17.47 1.44
C GLN A 368 -24.29 -17.54 0.81
N TYR A 369 -23.25 -17.12 1.54
CA TYR A 369 -21.88 -17.24 1.08
C TYR A 369 -21.50 -18.70 0.80
N LEU A 370 -21.81 -19.67 1.68
CA LEU A 370 -21.53 -21.09 1.42
C LEU A 370 -22.17 -21.63 0.14
N CYS A 371 -23.33 -21.12 -0.26
CA CYS A 371 -23.98 -21.47 -1.53
C CYS A 371 -23.26 -20.89 -2.77
N LEU A 372 -22.40 -19.88 -2.57
CA LEU A 372 -21.76 -19.10 -3.62
C LEU A 372 -20.25 -19.32 -3.72
N VAL A 373 -19.64 -20.27 -3.00
CA VAL A 373 -18.18 -20.48 -3.05
C VAL A 373 -17.75 -21.44 -4.16
N GLU A 374 -16.60 -21.13 -4.80
CA GLU A 374 -16.04 -21.90 -5.90
C GLU A 374 -15.16 -23.01 -5.35
N GLY A 375 -15.59 -24.25 -5.55
CA GLY A 375 -14.96 -25.43 -4.97
C GLY A 375 -15.32 -25.64 -3.49
N SER A 376 -14.85 -26.76 -2.95
CA SER A 376 -15.06 -27.11 -1.55
C SER A 376 -14.10 -26.32 -0.66
N LEU A 377 -14.60 -25.34 0.09
CA LEU A 377 -13.94 -24.97 1.36
C LEU A 377 -13.65 -26.25 2.12
N SER A 378 -12.44 -26.37 2.67
CA SER A 378 -12.16 -27.50 3.55
C SER A 378 -13.15 -27.49 4.71
N PHE A 379 -13.47 -28.66 5.26
CA PHE A 379 -14.42 -28.77 6.36
C PHE A 379 -14.00 -27.86 7.54
N GLN A 380 -12.71 -27.80 7.83
CA GLN A 380 -12.13 -26.87 8.81
C GLN A 380 -12.41 -25.39 8.47
N GLN A 381 -12.18 -24.97 7.22
CA GLN A 381 -12.47 -23.59 6.79
C GLN A 381 -13.96 -23.23 6.95
N LYS A 382 -14.88 -24.19 6.74
CA LYS A 382 -16.31 -23.98 6.97
C LYS A 382 -16.60 -23.77 8.45
N LEU A 383 -15.98 -24.54 9.34
CA LEU A 383 -16.14 -24.36 10.78
C LEU A 383 -15.60 -23.00 11.25
N ASP A 384 -14.47 -22.57 10.71
CA ASP A 384 -13.79 -21.32 11.13
C ASP A 384 -14.55 -20.04 10.74
N LEU A 385 -15.57 -20.12 9.87
CA LEU A 385 -16.39 -18.95 9.49
C LEU A 385 -17.07 -18.26 10.68
N THR A 386 -17.42 -19.01 11.72
CA THR A 386 -18.04 -18.49 12.96
C THR A 386 -17.03 -18.28 14.08
N GLN A 387 -15.72 -18.35 13.81
CA GLN A 387 -14.71 -18.05 14.82
C GLN A 387 -14.83 -16.58 15.24
N GLY A 388 -14.97 -16.35 16.56
CA GLY A 388 -15.17 -15.01 17.13
C GLY A 388 -16.62 -14.53 17.14
N TYR A 389 -17.60 -15.39 16.85
CA TYR A 389 -19.03 -15.14 17.06
C TYR A 389 -19.44 -15.52 18.49
N SER A 390 -20.68 -15.18 18.89
CA SER A 390 -21.22 -15.64 20.18
C SER A 390 -21.21 -17.18 20.27
N LEU A 391 -21.10 -17.73 21.49
CA LEU A 391 -21.09 -19.19 21.67
C LEU A 391 -22.39 -19.83 21.18
N TRP A 392 -23.51 -19.11 21.26
CA TRP A 392 -24.77 -19.50 20.65
C TRP A 392 -24.71 -19.59 19.13
N ASP A 393 -24.19 -18.57 18.44
CA ASP A 393 -24.08 -18.61 16.98
C ASP A 393 -23.11 -19.71 16.51
N GLN A 394 -22.06 -19.96 17.30
CA GLN A 394 -21.16 -21.07 17.07
C GLN A 394 -21.88 -22.42 17.25
N LEU A 395 -22.67 -22.60 18.31
CA LEU A 395 -23.47 -23.80 18.53
C LEU A 395 -24.44 -24.06 17.35
N TYR A 396 -25.17 -23.03 16.92
CA TYR A 396 -26.04 -23.10 15.75
C TYR A 396 -25.27 -23.60 14.51
N TRP A 397 -24.07 -23.04 14.31
CA TRP A 397 -23.22 -23.41 13.18
C TRP A 397 -22.76 -24.86 13.26
N PHE A 398 -22.27 -25.32 14.41
CA PHE A 398 -21.85 -26.71 14.59
C PHE A 398 -23.01 -27.69 14.35
N VAL A 399 -24.20 -27.41 14.86
CA VAL A 399 -25.39 -28.25 14.65
C VAL A 399 -25.74 -28.35 13.16
N THR A 400 -25.72 -27.22 12.45
CA THR A 400 -26.12 -27.18 11.03
C THR A 400 -25.05 -27.73 10.08
N GLN A 401 -23.77 -27.67 10.45
CA GLN A 401 -22.66 -28.18 9.63
C GLN A 401 -22.41 -29.68 9.80
N GLN A 402 -22.98 -30.33 10.82
CA GLN A 402 -22.75 -31.75 11.11
C GLN A 402 -23.01 -32.69 9.91
N LYS A 403 -24.02 -32.36 9.10
CA LYS A 403 -24.41 -33.14 7.90
C LYS A 403 -23.35 -33.19 6.79
N PHE A 404 -22.30 -32.36 6.87
CA PHE A 404 -21.23 -32.28 5.88
C PHE A 404 -19.96 -33.03 6.31
N ILE A 405 -20.02 -33.84 7.36
CA ILE A 405 -18.93 -34.72 7.77
C ILE A 405 -18.94 -35.96 6.88
N GLU A 406 -17.88 -36.17 6.10
CA GLU A 406 -17.78 -37.28 5.14
C GLU A 406 -16.69 -38.29 5.54
N THR A 407 -15.61 -37.83 6.18
CA THR A 407 -14.46 -38.67 6.54
C THR A 407 -14.24 -38.78 8.05
N GLU A 408 -13.53 -39.83 8.48
CA GLU A 408 -13.13 -39.99 9.88
C GLU A 408 -12.23 -38.82 10.35
N LYS A 409 -11.40 -38.28 9.44
CA LYS A 409 -10.58 -37.09 9.71
C LYS A 409 -11.43 -35.85 9.95
N ASP A 410 -12.51 -35.66 9.19
CA ASP A 410 -13.47 -34.57 9.41
C ASP A 410 -14.19 -34.74 10.75
N GLN A 411 -14.57 -35.97 11.12
CA GLN A 411 -15.20 -36.25 12.40
C GLN A 411 -14.26 -35.93 13.58
N GLN A 412 -12.99 -36.33 13.50
CA GLN A 412 -11.98 -36.01 14.51
C GLN A 412 -11.73 -34.49 14.61
N SER A 413 -11.61 -33.81 13.47
CA SER A 413 -11.45 -32.35 13.41
C SER A 413 -12.68 -31.62 13.97
N PHE A 414 -13.89 -32.04 13.59
CA PHE A 414 -15.15 -31.52 14.10
C PHE A 414 -15.19 -31.59 15.62
N TYR A 415 -14.91 -32.78 16.17
CA TYR A 415 -14.96 -33.02 17.60
C TYR A 415 -13.96 -32.15 18.38
N TYR A 416 -12.73 -32.03 17.86
CA TYR A 416 -11.71 -31.16 18.45
C TYR A 416 -12.18 -29.69 18.50
N HIS A 417 -12.62 -29.15 17.36
CA HIS A 417 -13.06 -27.75 17.29
C HIS A 417 -14.31 -27.48 18.14
N LEU A 418 -15.24 -28.43 18.17
CA LEU A 418 -16.44 -28.39 18.99
C LEU A 418 -16.09 -28.27 20.48
N ARG A 419 -15.21 -29.16 21.01
CA ARG A 419 -14.76 -29.08 22.41
C ARG A 419 -14.04 -27.78 22.70
N CYS A 420 -13.05 -27.41 21.88
CA CYS A 420 -12.25 -26.20 22.13
C CYS A 420 -13.07 -24.91 22.08
N ARG A 421 -14.06 -24.83 21.20
CA ARG A 421 -14.84 -23.59 20.98
C ARG A 421 -16.07 -23.47 21.85
N LEU A 422 -16.70 -24.59 22.24
CA LEU A 422 -17.91 -24.59 23.06
C LEU A 422 -17.67 -25.01 24.53
N GLN A 423 -16.42 -25.23 24.96
CA GLN A 423 -16.09 -25.57 26.36
C GLN A 423 -16.63 -24.59 27.41
N PHE A 424 -16.87 -23.34 27.02
CA PHE A 424 -17.37 -22.28 27.91
C PHE A 424 -18.86 -21.97 27.71
N LEU A 425 -19.59 -22.80 26.95
CA LEU A 425 -21.02 -22.59 26.71
C LEU A 425 -21.83 -22.54 28.03
N SER A 426 -21.39 -23.26 29.07
CA SER A 426 -21.98 -23.25 30.41
C SER A 426 -22.02 -21.88 31.07
N TYR A 427 -21.18 -20.93 30.64
CA TYR A 427 -21.16 -19.57 31.20
C TYR A 427 -22.14 -18.61 30.50
N GLU A 428 -22.82 -19.04 29.43
CA GLU A 428 -23.82 -18.22 28.74
C GLU A 428 -25.13 -18.18 29.53
N THR A 429 -25.51 -16.99 29.99
CA THR A 429 -26.70 -16.78 30.85
C THR A 429 -27.91 -16.23 30.10
N TYR A 430 -27.69 -15.65 28.92
CA TYR A 430 -28.75 -15.07 28.10
C TYR A 430 -29.15 -16.02 26.96
N PRO A 431 -30.43 -16.03 26.56
CA PRO A 431 -30.89 -16.87 25.46
C PRO A 431 -30.30 -16.40 24.11
N PRO A 432 -30.16 -17.33 23.14
CA PRO A 432 -29.64 -17.00 21.81
C PRO A 432 -30.55 -16.03 21.07
N ARG A 433 -29.94 -15.13 20.28
CA ARG A 433 -30.65 -14.16 19.42
C ARG A 433 -30.98 -14.73 18.04
N TRP A 434 -31.26 -16.02 17.96
CA TRP A 434 -31.60 -16.69 16.71
C TRP A 434 -32.97 -16.25 16.19
N THR A 435 -33.09 -16.14 14.86
CA THR A 435 -34.36 -15.89 14.18
C THR A 435 -35.30 -17.10 14.33
N VAL A 436 -36.61 -16.89 14.12
CA VAL A 436 -37.60 -17.99 14.20
C VAL A 436 -37.24 -19.15 13.27
N LEU A 437 -36.75 -18.84 12.07
CA LEU A 437 -36.29 -19.84 11.10
C LEU A 437 -35.10 -20.64 11.63
N GLN A 438 -34.11 -19.97 12.20
CA GLN A 438 -32.93 -20.60 12.78
C GLN A 438 -33.28 -21.50 13.97
N LYS A 439 -34.22 -21.07 14.82
CA LYS A 439 -34.73 -21.90 15.93
C LYS A 439 -35.39 -23.18 15.42
N ASN A 440 -36.24 -23.07 14.41
CA ASN A 440 -36.94 -24.21 13.83
C ASN A 440 -35.98 -25.22 13.19
N GLU A 441 -34.94 -24.75 12.52
CA GLU A 441 -33.92 -25.59 11.92
C GLU A 441 -33.08 -26.33 12.98
N VAL A 442 -32.63 -25.63 14.02
CA VAL A 442 -31.84 -26.24 15.10
C VAL A 442 -32.68 -27.23 15.91
N LYS A 443 -33.95 -26.93 16.18
CA LYS A 443 -34.86 -27.85 16.92
C LYS A 443 -34.89 -29.26 16.36
N GLN A 444 -34.76 -29.42 15.04
CA GLN A 444 -34.81 -30.72 14.39
C GLN A 444 -33.58 -31.57 14.69
N HIS A 445 -32.42 -30.95 14.88
CA HIS A 445 -31.13 -31.64 14.98
C HIS A 445 -30.51 -31.60 16.38
N LEU A 446 -30.87 -30.60 17.19
CA LEU A 446 -30.29 -30.34 18.50
C LEU A 446 -30.44 -31.52 19.49
N PRO A 447 -31.59 -32.21 19.61
CA PRO A 447 -31.70 -33.31 20.58
C PRO A 447 -30.74 -34.47 20.29
N THR A 448 -30.53 -34.79 19.01
CA THR A 448 -29.56 -35.81 18.59
C THR A 448 -28.14 -35.33 18.83
N PHE A 449 -27.86 -34.06 18.53
CA PHE A 449 -26.56 -33.43 18.77
C PHE A 449 -26.15 -33.45 20.25
N MET A 450 -27.07 -33.11 21.15
CA MET A 450 -26.84 -33.12 22.59
C MET A 450 -26.57 -34.53 23.14
N LYS A 451 -27.20 -35.56 22.56
CA LYS A 451 -26.91 -36.96 22.93
C LYS A 451 -25.52 -37.42 22.48
N GLN A 452 -25.05 -36.91 21.35
CA GLN A 452 -23.77 -37.30 20.78
C GLN A 452 -22.57 -36.60 21.45
N TYR A 453 -22.78 -35.40 21.99
CA TYR A 453 -21.75 -34.59 22.65
C TYR A 453 -22.19 -34.12 24.06
N PRO A 454 -22.53 -35.05 24.97
CA PRO A 454 -23.12 -34.73 26.26
C PRO A 454 -22.23 -33.84 27.14
N GLU A 455 -20.91 -33.95 27.00
CA GLU A 455 -19.90 -33.23 27.79
C GLU A 455 -19.94 -31.70 27.59
N ILE A 456 -20.52 -31.22 26.49
CA ILE A 456 -20.67 -29.78 26.21
C ILE A 456 -21.93 -29.21 26.87
N PHE A 457 -22.92 -30.06 27.10
CA PHE A 457 -24.24 -29.67 27.61
C PHE A 457 -24.47 -30.19 29.03
N GLU A 458 -23.42 -30.40 29.83
CA GLU A 458 -23.57 -30.88 31.21
C GLU A 458 -24.31 -29.86 32.10
N ASP A 459 -24.20 -28.57 31.78
CA ASP A 459 -24.83 -27.50 32.54
C ASP A 459 -26.37 -27.47 32.39
N ILE A 460 -27.06 -27.40 33.53
CA ILE A 460 -28.52 -27.42 33.61
C ILE A 460 -29.14 -26.12 33.08
N GLY A 461 -28.45 -24.98 33.25
CA GLY A 461 -28.88 -23.67 32.76
C GLY A 461 -28.92 -23.64 31.23
N VAL A 462 -27.86 -24.11 30.58
CA VAL A 462 -27.79 -24.24 29.10
C VAL A 462 -28.91 -25.14 28.57
N ARG A 463 -29.15 -26.30 29.20
CA ARG A 463 -30.25 -27.19 28.80
C ARG A 463 -31.61 -26.52 28.89
N LYS A 464 -31.90 -25.83 29.99
CA LYS A 464 -33.15 -25.09 30.16
C LYS A 464 -33.32 -23.97 29.13
N ILE A 465 -32.24 -23.26 28.79
CA ILE A 465 -32.30 -22.24 27.74
C ILE A 465 -32.66 -22.90 26.40
N LEU A 466 -32.00 -24.02 26.06
CA LEU A 466 -32.21 -24.74 24.81
C LEU A 466 -33.59 -25.42 24.71
N GLU A 467 -34.15 -25.90 25.82
CA GLU A 467 -35.51 -26.47 25.90
C GLU A 467 -36.62 -25.41 25.68
N ASN A 468 -36.31 -24.15 25.98
CA ASN A 468 -37.24 -23.01 25.83
C ASN A 468 -37.11 -22.28 24.47
N ILE A 469 -36.17 -22.72 23.61
CA ILE A 469 -36.07 -22.24 22.22
C ILE A 469 -37.16 -22.90 21.41
#